data_AF-A0AAD9JD28-F1
#
_entry.id   AF-A0AAD9JD28-F1
#
_cell.length_a   1.000
_cell.length_b   1.000
_cell.length_c   1.000
_cell.angle_alpha   90.00
_cell.angle_beta   90.00
_cell.angle_gamma   90.00
#
_symmetry.space_group_name_H-M   'P 1'
#
loop_
_entity.id
_entity.type
_entity.pdbx_description
1 polymer ?
#
loop_
_entity_poly.entity_id
_entity_poly.type
_entity_poly.pdbx_seq_one_letter_code
_entity_poly.pdbx_strand_id
1 'polypeptide(L)'
;MANYRTRLYQFENELSRDIIDNKRLRKLVFSGCPSEKSVRSNCWKVLLNYLPLETKEWEESLDRQRKAYHQFVEEMILKPGTKKYDNNRTDVTLEDHPLNPNPDSQWSQFFRDNEMLLQIDKDCRRLCPDLSFFQSATPYPCKELVNSDLMIETLRRRVEQTVLKSQNVCKNRSGITITDFKKNKKTIDDYVVLAEGEEAHWEVVERILFIYVKLNPGQGYVQGMNEIIGPIYYTFASDSNPDCQAHAEADSFWCFTNLMSEIRDNFIKHLDDTVCGIGE
;
A
#
# COMPACT_ATOMS: atom_id res chain seq x y z
N MET A 1 28.90 19.51 -14.28
CA MET A 1 27.95 20.33 -13.50
C MET A 1 27.13 21.30 -14.36
N ALA A 2 27.68 22.02 -15.33
CA ALA A 2 26.92 22.95 -16.18
C ALA A 2 25.75 22.28 -16.95
N ASN A 3 25.99 21.11 -17.56
CA ASN A 3 24.97 20.37 -18.31
C ASN A 3 23.77 19.91 -17.44
N TYR A 4 24.02 19.52 -16.18
CA TYR A 4 22.95 19.11 -15.26
C TYR A 4 22.03 20.27 -14.87
N ARG A 5 22.59 21.44 -14.57
CA ARG A 5 21.79 22.65 -14.25
C ARG A 5 20.96 23.09 -15.45
N THR A 6 21.53 23.07 -16.65
CA THR A 6 20.80 23.35 -17.89
C THR A 6 19.63 22.39 -18.09
N ARG A 7 19.86 21.09 -17.84
CA ARG A 7 18.81 20.08 -17.95
C ARG A 7 17.70 20.28 -16.92
N LEU A 8 18.05 20.57 -15.68
CA LEU A 8 17.09 20.87 -14.62
C LEU A 8 16.22 22.09 -15.01
N TYR A 9 16.84 23.15 -15.53
CA TYR A 9 16.11 24.32 -16.04
C TYR A 9 15.16 23.98 -17.21
N GLN A 10 15.53 23.04 -18.09
CA GLN A 10 14.65 22.58 -19.17
C GLN A 10 13.39 21.89 -18.63
N PHE A 11 13.51 21.10 -17.56
CA PHE A 11 12.36 20.47 -16.90
C PHE A 11 11.49 21.51 -16.20
N GLU A 12 12.07 22.42 -15.42
CA GLU A 12 11.32 23.49 -14.76
C GLU A 12 10.54 24.31 -15.78
N ASN A 13 11.19 24.74 -16.87
CA ASN A 13 10.54 25.51 -17.92
C ASN A 13 9.43 24.74 -18.67
N GLU A 14 9.49 23.41 -18.73
CA GLU A 14 8.42 22.60 -19.31
C GLU A 14 7.25 22.43 -18.34
N LEU A 15 7.53 22.16 -17.06
CA LEU A 15 6.53 21.97 -16.01
C LEU A 15 5.84 23.28 -15.58
N SER A 16 6.46 24.44 -15.83
CA SER A 16 5.86 25.76 -15.56
C SER A 16 4.99 26.31 -16.68
N ARG A 17 4.74 25.54 -17.75
CA ARG A 17 3.85 25.98 -18.84
C ARG A 17 2.39 25.88 -18.41
N ASP A 18 1.54 26.72 -18.99
CA ASP A 18 0.08 26.60 -18.83
C ASP A 18 -0.44 25.24 -19.33
N ILE A 19 0.14 24.74 -20.44
CA ILE A 19 -0.16 23.44 -21.03
C ILE A 19 1.16 22.73 -21.32
N ILE A 20 1.33 21.54 -20.74
CA ILE A 20 2.53 20.73 -20.88
C ILE A 20 2.51 19.98 -22.22
N ASP A 21 3.61 20.07 -22.98
CA ASP A 21 3.78 19.24 -24.17
C ASP A 21 4.25 17.84 -23.76
N ASN A 22 3.31 16.90 -23.73
CA ASN A 22 3.57 15.52 -23.33
C ASN A 22 4.65 14.84 -24.21
N LYS A 23 4.72 15.14 -25.52
CA LYS A 23 5.73 14.55 -26.42
C LYS A 23 7.12 15.07 -26.06
N ARG A 24 7.23 16.36 -25.81
CA ARG A 24 8.48 16.99 -25.38
C ARG A 24 8.92 16.49 -24.01
N LEU A 25 7.99 16.38 -23.05
CA LEU A 25 8.26 15.84 -21.73
C LEU A 25 8.79 14.41 -21.80
N ARG A 26 8.15 13.52 -22.57
CA ARG A 26 8.62 12.14 -22.79
C ARG A 26 10.04 12.12 -23.35
N LYS A 27 10.37 12.98 -24.31
CA LYS A 27 11.73 13.08 -24.88
C LYS A 27 12.76 13.52 -23.84
N LEU A 28 12.41 14.45 -22.95
CA LEU A 28 13.29 14.89 -21.87
C LEU A 28 13.51 13.78 -20.82
N VAL A 29 12.44 13.09 -20.42
CA VAL A 29 12.48 12.01 -19.42
C VAL A 29 13.15 10.75 -19.95
N PHE A 30 13.15 10.50 -21.26
CA PHE A 30 13.73 9.29 -21.87
C PHE A 30 15.22 9.08 -21.50
N SER A 31 15.97 10.17 -21.32
CA SER A 31 17.38 10.11 -20.93
C SER A 31 17.60 10.16 -19.41
N GLY A 32 16.54 9.93 -18.62
CA GLY A 32 16.49 10.07 -17.16
C GLY A 32 15.72 11.29 -16.66
N CYS A 33 15.39 11.30 -15.36
CA CYS A 33 14.70 12.42 -14.71
C CYS A 33 15.47 12.86 -13.46
N PRO A 34 15.77 14.15 -13.28
CA PRO A 34 16.43 14.67 -12.06
C PRO A 34 15.57 14.48 -10.80
N SER A 35 16.21 14.19 -9.65
CA SER A 35 15.52 14.04 -8.35
C SER A 35 15.19 15.37 -7.67
N GLU A 36 15.92 16.43 -8.02
CA GLU A 36 15.85 17.73 -7.33
C GLU A 36 14.57 18.47 -7.68
N LYS A 37 14.11 19.33 -6.74
CA LYS A 37 12.98 20.26 -6.91
C LYS A 37 11.69 19.59 -7.38
N SER A 38 11.42 18.38 -6.89
CA SER A 38 10.21 17.61 -7.21
C SER A 38 10.03 17.31 -8.71
N VAL A 39 11.09 17.44 -9.52
CA VAL A 39 11.00 17.26 -10.98
C VAL A 39 10.57 15.82 -11.31
N ARG A 40 11.19 14.81 -10.68
CA ARG A 40 10.82 13.41 -10.89
C ARG A 40 9.37 13.13 -10.51
N SER A 41 8.95 13.60 -9.33
CA SER A 41 7.59 13.42 -8.85
C SER A 41 6.57 14.00 -9.82
N ASN A 42 6.73 15.27 -10.21
CA ASN A 42 5.83 15.93 -11.15
C ASN A 42 5.83 15.27 -12.53
N CYS A 43 7.00 14.87 -13.05
CA CYS A 43 7.08 14.16 -14.32
C CYS A 43 6.32 12.82 -14.27
N TRP A 44 6.48 12.05 -13.19
CA TRP A 44 5.79 10.76 -13.04
C TRP A 44 4.29 10.93 -12.92
N LYS A 45 3.83 11.91 -12.13
CA LYS A 45 2.41 12.24 -12.01
C LYS A 45 1.76 12.60 -13.36
N VAL A 46 2.45 13.36 -14.21
CA VAL A 46 1.96 13.68 -15.56
C VAL A 46 2.01 12.46 -16.49
N LEU A 47 3.11 11.69 -16.47
CA LEU A 47 3.31 10.56 -17.38
C LEU A 47 2.45 9.34 -17.06
N LEU A 48 2.07 9.18 -15.78
CA LEU A 48 1.13 8.15 -15.30
C LEU A 48 -0.32 8.65 -15.31
N ASN A 49 -0.61 9.71 -16.07
CA ASN A 49 -1.96 10.27 -16.27
C ASN A 49 -2.69 10.67 -14.98
N TYR A 50 -1.96 10.97 -13.89
CA TYR A 50 -2.55 11.41 -12.63
C TYR A 50 -2.82 12.92 -12.62
N LEU A 51 -1.91 13.72 -13.18
CA LEU A 51 -2.07 15.16 -13.38
C LEU A 51 -2.46 15.47 -14.83
N PRO A 52 -3.43 16.38 -15.06
CA PRO A 52 -3.77 16.83 -16.41
C PRO A 52 -2.61 17.62 -17.05
N LEU A 53 -2.66 17.84 -18.36
CA LEU A 53 -1.64 18.62 -19.06
C LEU A 53 -1.74 20.12 -18.76
N GLU A 54 -2.94 20.58 -18.42
CA GLU A 54 -3.27 21.93 -18.00
C GLU A 54 -2.86 22.13 -16.53
N THR A 55 -1.78 22.90 -16.32
CA THR A 55 -1.18 23.07 -14.98
C THR A 55 -2.05 23.86 -14.01
N LYS A 56 -2.98 24.66 -14.53
CA LYS A 56 -3.96 25.42 -13.73
C LYS A 56 -4.94 24.52 -12.99
N GLU A 57 -5.18 23.31 -13.49
CA GLU A 57 -6.11 22.35 -12.91
C GLU A 57 -5.46 21.41 -11.88
N TRP A 58 -4.14 21.53 -11.67
CA TRP A 58 -3.38 20.61 -10.82
C TRP A 58 -3.82 20.67 -9.36
N GLU A 59 -3.95 21.86 -8.81
CA GLU A 59 -4.32 22.04 -7.40
C GLU A 59 -5.69 21.43 -7.10
N GLU A 60 -6.68 21.75 -7.94
CA GLU A 60 -8.04 21.21 -7.81
C GLU A 60 -8.06 19.68 -8.01
N SER A 61 -7.35 19.18 -9.01
CA SER A 61 -7.28 17.74 -9.31
C SER A 61 -6.62 16.96 -8.19
N LEU A 62 -5.55 17.48 -7.60
CA LEU A 62 -4.85 16.88 -6.46
C LEU A 62 -5.76 16.86 -5.23
N ASP A 63 -6.37 17.99 -4.87
CA ASP A 63 -7.27 18.08 -3.70
C ASP A 63 -8.43 17.08 -3.81
N ARG A 64 -9.09 17.04 -4.98
CA ARG A 64 -10.20 16.13 -5.25
C ARG A 64 -9.78 14.65 -5.10
N GLN A 65 -8.68 14.26 -5.74
CA GLN A 65 -8.20 12.87 -5.74
C GLN A 65 -7.66 12.45 -4.36
N ARG A 66 -6.99 13.34 -3.64
CA ARG A 66 -6.50 13.07 -2.28
C ARG A 66 -7.65 12.90 -1.28
N LYS A 67 -8.69 13.74 -1.37
CA LYS A 67 -9.92 13.59 -0.57
C LYS A 67 -10.64 12.28 -0.86
N ALA A 68 -10.76 11.91 -2.14
CA ALA A 68 -11.38 10.64 -2.53
C ALA A 68 -10.60 9.44 -1.97
N TYR A 69 -9.28 9.46 -2.04
CA TYR A 69 -8.45 8.41 -1.44
C TYR A 69 -8.63 8.34 0.08
N HIS A 70 -8.66 9.48 0.76
CA HIS A 70 -8.89 9.53 2.20
C HIS A 70 -10.25 8.91 2.59
N GLN A 71 -11.30 9.15 1.80
CA GLN A 71 -12.59 8.50 1.99
C GLN A 71 -12.50 6.96 1.85
N PHE A 72 -11.69 6.44 0.93
CA PHE A 72 -11.46 4.99 0.83
C PHE A 72 -10.77 4.43 2.08
N VAL A 73 -9.78 5.15 2.62
CA VAL A 73 -9.12 4.75 3.88
C VAL A 73 -10.14 4.70 5.02
N GLU A 74 -10.98 5.72 5.16
CA GLU A 74 -12.03 5.74 6.18
C GLU A 74 -13.02 4.58 6.03
N GLU A 75 -13.49 4.32 4.81
CA GLU A 75 -14.54 3.35 4.55
C GLU A 75 -14.07 1.90 4.57
N MET A 76 -12.87 1.63 4.08
CA MET A 76 -12.37 0.27 3.86
C MET A 76 -11.40 -0.18 4.95
N ILE A 77 -10.78 0.75 5.67
CA ILE A 77 -9.80 0.44 6.74
C ILE A 77 -10.38 0.78 8.11
N LEU A 78 -10.92 2.00 8.32
CA LEU A 78 -11.36 2.44 9.65
C LEU A 78 -12.74 1.89 10.04
N LYS A 79 -13.75 2.03 9.17
CA LYS A 79 -15.14 1.64 9.47
C LYS A 79 -15.33 0.16 9.78
N PRO A 80 -14.69 -0.82 9.11
CA PRO A 80 -14.82 -2.23 9.46
C PRO A 80 -14.40 -2.55 10.90
N GLY A 81 -13.43 -1.80 11.45
CA GLY A 81 -12.93 -1.97 12.82
C GLY A 81 -13.77 -1.32 13.92
N THR A 82 -14.82 -0.57 13.59
CA THR A 82 -15.67 0.16 14.57
C THR A 82 -16.99 -0.52 14.89
N LYS A 83 -17.27 -1.69 14.29
CA LYS A 83 -18.42 -2.51 14.69
C LYS A 83 -18.19 -3.03 16.09
N LYS A 84 -18.74 -2.29 17.07
CA LYS A 84 -18.85 -2.70 18.46
C LYS A 84 -19.39 -4.13 18.48
N TYR A 85 -18.59 -5.07 18.96
CA TYR A 85 -19.14 -6.29 19.51
C TYR A 85 -19.93 -5.86 20.75
N ASP A 86 -21.23 -5.66 20.59
CA ASP A 86 -22.10 -5.55 21.75
C ASP A 86 -21.97 -6.89 22.48
N ASN A 87 -21.50 -6.86 23.73
CA ASN A 87 -21.33 -8.05 24.59
C ASN A 87 -22.67 -8.73 24.96
N ASN A 88 -23.75 -8.37 24.28
CA ASN A 88 -25.05 -9.01 24.42
C ASN A 88 -25.03 -10.33 23.64
N ARG A 89 -25.45 -11.39 24.32
CA ARG A 89 -25.56 -12.74 23.75
C ARG A 89 -26.74 -12.75 22.77
N THR A 90 -26.51 -12.32 21.53
CA THR A 90 -27.50 -12.33 20.45
C THR A 90 -27.62 -13.72 19.80
N ASP A 91 -28.80 -14.01 19.26
CA ASP A 91 -29.11 -15.27 18.62
C ASP A 91 -28.42 -15.35 17.24
N VAL A 92 -27.37 -16.16 17.17
CA VAL A 92 -26.52 -16.37 15.98
C VAL A 92 -27.23 -17.07 14.81
N THR A 93 -28.47 -17.50 14.98
CA THR A 93 -29.23 -18.19 13.91
C THR A 93 -29.80 -17.24 12.85
N LEU A 94 -29.93 -15.94 13.16
CA LEU A 94 -30.52 -14.94 12.26
C LEU A 94 -29.54 -13.82 11.86
N GLU A 95 -28.47 -13.62 12.61
CA GLU A 95 -27.43 -12.63 12.33
C GLU A 95 -26.17 -13.27 11.73
N ASP A 96 -25.42 -12.49 10.96
CA ASP A 96 -24.24 -12.97 10.25
C ASP A 96 -23.13 -13.43 11.22
N HIS A 97 -22.55 -14.61 10.99
CA HIS A 97 -21.60 -15.24 11.90
C HIS A 97 -20.39 -15.85 11.16
N PRO A 98 -19.25 -16.12 11.84
CA PRO A 98 -18.00 -16.59 11.21
C PRO A 98 -18.09 -17.88 10.40
N LEU A 99 -19.13 -18.68 10.61
CA LEU A 99 -19.33 -19.97 9.95
C LEU A 99 -20.51 -19.92 8.97
N ASN A 100 -21.00 -18.73 8.65
CA ASN A 100 -22.16 -18.56 7.78
C ASN A 100 -21.75 -18.95 6.35
N PRO A 101 -22.38 -19.99 5.75
CA PRO A 101 -22.02 -20.45 4.42
C PRO A 101 -22.51 -19.53 3.30
N ASN A 102 -23.29 -18.49 3.62
CA ASN A 102 -23.78 -17.53 2.64
C ASN A 102 -22.60 -16.75 2.00
N PRO A 103 -22.45 -16.75 0.67
CA PRO A 103 -21.42 -15.96 -0.02
C PRO A 103 -21.45 -14.45 0.29
N ASP A 104 -22.65 -13.92 0.58
CA ASP A 104 -22.91 -12.51 0.92
C ASP A 104 -22.65 -12.18 2.40
N SER A 105 -22.18 -13.16 3.19
CA SER A 105 -21.77 -12.96 4.58
C SER A 105 -20.61 -11.96 4.67
N GLN A 106 -20.71 -11.01 5.59
CA GLN A 106 -19.63 -10.09 5.95
C GLN A 106 -18.44 -10.85 6.52
N TRP A 107 -18.67 -11.96 7.22
CA TRP A 107 -17.60 -12.85 7.68
C TRP A 107 -16.90 -13.56 6.54
N SER A 108 -17.66 -14.11 5.58
CA SER A 108 -17.07 -14.67 4.36
C SER A 108 -16.22 -13.63 3.62
N GLN A 109 -16.71 -12.38 3.51
CA GLN A 109 -15.92 -11.29 2.92
C GLN A 109 -14.69 -10.94 3.76
N PHE A 110 -14.80 -10.89 5.08
CA PHE A 110 -13.70 -10.61 5.99
C PHE A 110 -12.58 -11.65 5.88
N PHE A 111 -12.93 -12.94 5.80
CA PHE A 111 -11.95 -14.01 5.62
C PHE A 111 -11.27 -13.95 4.25
N ARG A 112 -12.03 -13.67 3.17
CA ARG A 112 -11.44 -13.43 1.84
C ARG A 112 -10.49 -12.22 1.86
N ASP A 113 -10.90 -11.13 2.49
CA ASP A 113 -10.06 -9.94 2.64
C ASP A 113 -8.78 -10.26 3.44
N ASN A 114 -8.86 -11.07 4.49
CA ASN A 114 -7.70 -11.49 5.27
C ASN A 114 -6.75 -12.39 4.48
N GLU A 115 -7.26 -13.30 3.65
CA GLU A 115 -6.43 -14.14 2.78
C GLU A 115 -5.61 -13.28 1.82
N MET A 116 -6.25 -12.29 1.18
CA MET A 116 -5.57 -11.33 0.31
C MET A 116 -4.57 -10.47 1.10
N LEU A 117 -4.96 -9.96 2.26
CA LEU A 117 -4.10 -9.16 3.14
C LEU A 117 -2.83 -9.92 3.52
N LEU A 118 -2.93 -11.21 3.87
CA LEU A 118 -1.79 -12.04 4.22
C LEU A 118 -0.80 -12.25 3.07
N GLN A 119 -1.27 -12.24 1.82
CA GLN A 119 -0.38 -12.29 0.67
C GLN A 119 0.33 -10.94 0.48
N ILE A 120 -0.41 -9.84 0.57
CA ILE A 120 0.13 -8.48 0.47
C ILE A 120 1.17 -8.22 1.57
N ASP A 121 0.86 -8.54 2.83
CA ASP A 121 1.77 -8.37 3.98
C ASP A 121 3.12 -9.06 3.74
N LYS A 122 3.10 -10.33 3.32
CA LYS A 122 4.32 -11.10 3.02
C LYS A 122 5.17 -10.48 1.94
N ASP A 123 4.55 -9.91 0.92
CA ASP A 123 5.25 -9.32 -0.23
C ASP A 123 5.74 -7.89 0.06
N CYS A 124 4.97 -7.11 0.83
CA CYS A 124 5.37 -5.78 1.29
C CYS A 124 6.53 -5.84 2.29
N ARG A 125 6.54 -6.80 3.23
CA ARG A 125 7.66 -6.99 4.18
C ARG A 125 8.99 -7.28 3.48
N ARG A 126 8.93 -7.90 2.30
CA ARG A 126 10.10 -8.28 1.48
C ARG A 126 10.38 -7.27 0.36
N LEU A 127 9.67 -6.14 0.30
CA LEU A 127 9.83 -5.14 -0.75
C LEU A 127 11.19 -4.45 -0.64
N CYS A 128 12.01 -4.59 -1.69
CA CYS A 128 13.33 -3.95 -1.82
C CYS A 128 14.20 -4.08 -0.54
N PRO A 129 14.56 -5.30 -0.11
CA PRO A 129 15.17 -5.54 1.19
C PRO A 129 16.56 -4.89 1.37
N ASP A 130 17.25 -4.62 0.27
CA ASP A 130 18.54 -3.91 0.26
C ASP A 130 18.40 -2.40 0.56
N LEU A 131 17.16 -1.88 0.51
CA LEU A 131 16.86 -0.48 0.79
C LEU A 131 16.14 -0.37 2.14
N SER A 132 16.83 0.20 3.14
CA SER A 132 16.27 0.38 4.49
C SER A 132 15.03 1.28 4.54
N PHE A 133 14.78 2.06 3.48
CA PHE A 133 13.65 2.97 3.36
C PHE A 133 12.32 2.31 3.74
N PHE A 134 12.01 1.13 3.17
CA PHE A 134 10.70 0.51 3.40
C PHE A 134 10.51 0.06 4.85
N GLN A 135 11.60 -0.30 5.53
CA GLN A 135 11.62 -0.72 6.94
C GLN A 135 11.60 0.46 7.93
N SER A 136 11.99 1.66 7.48
CA SER A 136 12.01 2.85 8.33
C SER A 136 10.62 3.46 8.52
N ALA A 137 10.46 4.18 9.62
CA ALA A 137 9.24 4.93 9.93
C ALA A 137 9.02 6.05 8.90
N THR A 138 7.79 6.18 8.42
CA THR A 138 7.38 7.34 7.62
C THR A 138 7.28 8.58 8.52
N PRO A 139 7.75 9.76 8.05
CA PRO A 139 7.52 11.02 8.77
C PRO A 139 6.04 11.45 8.76
N TYR A 140 5.20 10.82 7.92
CA TYR A 140 3.78 11.10 7.78
C TYR A 140 2.94 9.83 8.02
N PRO A 141 2.87 9.33 9.26
CA PRO A 141 2.04 8.18 9.60
C PRO A 141 0.54 8.54 9.53
N CYS A 142 -0.31 7.57 9.19
CA CYS A 142 -1.76 7.73 9.31
C CYS A 142 -2.17 7.74 10.79
N LYS A 143 -2.43 8.94 11.32
CA LYS A 143 -2.69 9.18 12.76
C LYS A 143 -3.89 8.39 13.26
N GLU A 144 -4.91 8.23 12.44
CA GLU A 144 -6.13 7.49 12.75
C GLU A 144 -5.87 6.00 12.96
N LEU A 145 -4.86 5.43 12.29
CA LEU A 145 -4.49 4.02 12.38
C LEU A 145 -3.47 3.74 13.49
N VAL A 146 -2.67 4.75 13.81
CA VAL A 146 -1.50 4.60 14.67
C VAL A 146 -1.82 4.93 16.14
N ASN A 147 -2.89 5.69 16.40
CA ASN A 147 -3.34 6.01 17.75
C ASN A 147 -4.18 4.85 18.35
N SER A 148 -3.61 4.14 19.32
CA SER A 148 -4.22 3.00 20.03
C SER A 148 -5.50 3.33 20.82
N ASP A 149 -5.75 4.61 21.13
CA ASP A 149 -6.94 5.04 21.87
C ASP A 149 -8.24 4.86 21.07
N LEU A 150 -8.13 4.73 19.75
CA LEU A 150 -9.21 4.33 18.90
C LEU A 150 -9.19 2.80 18.84
N MET A 151 -10.26 2.13 19.27
CA MET A 151 -10.45 0.66 19.18
C MET A 151 -10.55 0.16 17.73
N ILE A 152 -9.79 0.75 16.80
CA ILE A 152 -9.78 0.46 15.37
C ILE A 152 -8.95 -0.78 15.12
N GLU A 153 -9.49 -1.67 14.29
CA GLU A 153 -8.77 -2.84 13.80
C GLU A 153 -7.86 -2.48 12.64
N THR A 154 -6.57 -2.30 12.94
CA THR A 154 -5.55 -2.01 11.92
C THR A 154 -5.27 -3.24 11.07
N LEU A 155 -4.75 -3.04 9.85
CA LEU A 155 -4.29 -4.14 8.98
C LEU A 155 -3.23 -4.99 9.70
N ARG A 156 -2.26 -4.35 10.36
CA ARG A 156 -1.28 -4.99 11.25
C ARG A 156 -1.96 -5.94 12.25
N ARG A 157 -2.99 -5.47 12.97
CA ARG A 157 -3.70 -6.29 13.97
C ARG A 157 -4.43 -7.47 13.34
N ARG A 158 -5.03 -7.30 12.15
CA ARG A 158 -5.69 -8.39 11.40
C ARG A 158 -4.69 -9.48 11.00
N VAL A 159 -3.51 -9.09 10.55
CA VAL A 159 -2.41 -10.02 10.24
C VAL A 159 -1.95 -10.75 11.50
N GLU A 160 -1.72 -10.03 12.60
CA GLU A 160 -1.28 -10.65 13.87
C GLU A 160 -2.30 -11.66 14.44
N GLN A 161 -3.60 -11.37 14.34
CA GLN A 161 -4.66 -12.25 14.83
C GLN A 161 -4.84 -13.52 13.98
N THR A 162 -4.46 -13.48 12.70
CA THR A 162 -4.57 -14.64 11.80
C THR A 162 -3.40 -15.62 11.96
N VAL A 163 -2.27 -15.18 12.53
CA VAL A 163 -1.11 -16.04 12.79
C VAL A 163 -1.25 -16.74 14.15
N LEU A 164 -1.39 -18.07 14.12
CA LEU A 164 -1.42 -18.90 15.32
C LEU A 164 -0.05 -18.92 16.00
N LYS A 165 0.02 -18.48 17.26
CA LYS A 165 1.23 -18.62 18.08
C LYS A 165 1.42 -20.09 18.47
N SER A 166 2.38 -20.76 17.85
CA SER A 166 2.78 -22.11 18.27
C SER A 166 3.77 -22.04 19.43
N GLN A 167 3.60 -22.90 20.43
CA GLN A 167 4.58 -23.08 21.50
C GLN A 167 4.93 -24.56 21.63
N ASN A 168 6.21 -24.83 21.89
CA ASN A 168 6.66 -26.18 22.18
C ASN A 168 6.26 -26.54 23.62
N VAL A 169 5.54 -27.65 23.75
CA VAL A 169 5.10 -28.18 25.04
C VAL A 169 5.84 -29.48 25.35
N CYS A 170 6.20 -29.70 26.60
CA CYS A 170 6.79 -30.95 27.07
C CYS A 170 5.93 -31.57 28.15
N LYS A 171 5.86 -32.90 28.17
CA LYS A 171 5.10 -33.65 29.17
C LYS A 171 6.04 -34.09 30.30
N ASN A 172 5.76 -33.65 31.52
CA ASN A 172 6.44 -34.12 32.73
C ASN A 172 5.45 -34.84 33.67
N ARG A 173 5.93 -35.32 34.83
CA ARG A 173 5.09 -36.06 35.81
C ARG A 173 3.92 -35.23 36.36
N SER A 174 3.95 -33.91 36.22
CA SER A 174 2.90 -32.98 36.63
C SER A 174 1.94 -32.58 35.50
N GLY A 175 2.14 -33.07 34.28
CA GLY A 175 1.28 -32.80 33.11
C GLY A 175 2.02 -32.22 31.91
N ILE A 176 1.28 -31.58 31.01
CA ILE A 176 1.85 -30.82 29.89
C ILE A 176 2.30 -29.47 30.42
N THR A 177 3.59 -29.18 30.30
CA THR A 177 4.22 -27.91 30.70
C THR A 177 4.81 -27.22 29.48
N ILE A 178 4.60 -25.91 29.37
CA ILE A 178 5.25 -25.08 28.35
C ILE A 178 6.74 -25.05 28.66
N THR A 179 7.58 -25.33 27.66
CA THR A 179 9.03 -25.29 27.84
C THR A 179 9.62 -23.97 27.37
N ASP A 180 10.07 -23.17 28.32
CA ASP A 180 10.91 -21.98 28.08
C ASP A 180 12.38 -22.38 27.87
N PHE A 181 12.66 -23.22 26.87
CA PHE A 181 14.05 -23.51 26.52
C PHE A 181 14.56 -22.47 25.50
N LYS A 182 15.40 -21.56 26.00
CA LYS A 182 16.34 -20.67 25.28
C LYS A 182 15.77 -19.96 24.04
N LYS A 183 15.66 -18.62 24.13
CA LYS A 183 15.53 -17.65 23.03
C LYS A 183 15.77 -18.32 21.68
N ASN A 184 14.68 -18.59 20.97
CA ASN A 184 14.76 -19.08 19.60
C ASN A 184 15.85 -18.30 18.88
N LYS A 185 16.76 -19.04 18.25
CA LYS A 185 17.71 -18.49 17.28
C LYS A 185 16.86 -17.63 16.35
N LYS A 186 17.00 -16.29 16.43
CA LYS A 186 16.20 -15.31 15.66
C LYS A 186 16.05 -15.85 14.25
N THR A 187 14.85 -16.29 13.91
CA THR A 187 14.52 -16.62 12.54
C THR A 187 14.74 -15.35 11.73
N ILE A 188 15.25 -15.50 10.51
CA ILE A 188 15.53 -14.41 9.57
C ILE A 188 14.26 -13.55 9.28
N ASP A 189 13.09 -14.00 9.74
CA ASP A 189 11.76 -13.39 9.70
C ASP A 189 11.45 -12.31 10.77
N ASP A 190 12.33 -12.05 11.74
CA ASP A 190 12.08 -11.05 12.79
C ASP A 190 12.29 -9.61 12.26
N TYR A 191 11.38 -9.14 11.41
CA TYR A 191 11.28 -7.71 11.07
C TYR A 191 10.86 -6.90 12.31
N VAL A 192 11.48 -5.75 12.50
CA VAL A 192 11.29 -4.92 13.70
C VAL A 192 9.93 -4.26 13.64
N VAL A 193 9.04 -4.63 14.56
CA VAL A 193 7.81 -3.89 14.80
C VAL A 193 8.19 -2.52 15.37
N LEU A 194 7.80 -1.46 14.66
CA LEU A 194 8.06 -0.08 15.09
C LEU A 194 7.26 0.28 16.35
N ALA A 195 7.68 1.35 17.03
CA ALA A 195 7.05 1.75 18.28
C ALA A 195 5.59 2.18 18.07
N GLU A 196 4.82 2.21 19.15
CA GLU A 196 3.48 2.80 19.17
C GLU A 196 3.59 4.28 18.76
N GLY A 197 2.78 4.73 17.80
CA GLY A 197 2.96 6.06 17.20
C GLY A 197 3.70 6.06 15.85
N GLU A 198 4.29 4.93 15.44
CA GLU A 198 5.06 4.84 14.19
C GLU A 198 4.44 3.86 13.19
N GLU A 199 4.60 4.21 11.92
CA GLU A 199 4.16 3.42 10.77
C GLU A 199 5.35 3.25 9.82
N ALA A 200 5.61 2.04 9.36
CA ALA A 200 6.67 1.77 8.42
C ALA A 200 6.21 2.11 6.99
N HIS A 201 7.15 2.49 6.13
CA HIS A 201 6.86 2.74 4.73
C HIS A 201 6.23 1.52 4.02
N TRP A 202 6.61 0.28 4.39
CA TRP A 202 5.98 -0.93 3.83
C TRP A 202 4.51 -1.10 4.23
N GLU A 203 4.09 -0.60 5.41
CA GLU A 203 2.68 -0.64 5.86
C GLU A 203 1.82 0.34 5.06
N VAL A 204 2.39 1.48 4.68
CA VAL A 204 1.74 2.43 3.76
C VAL A 204 1.50 1.76 2.40
N VAL A 205 2.50 1.04 1.88
CA VAL A 205 2.38 0.29 0.62
C VAL A 205 1.35 -0.85 0.72
N GLU A 206 1.34 -1.58 1.83
CA GLU A 206 0.31 -2.60 2.12
C GLU A 206 -1.10 -1.99 2.06
N ARG A 207 -1.32 -0.84 2.70
CA ARG A 207 -2.61 -0.15 2.69
C ARG A 207 -3.03 0.27 1.27
N ILE A 208 -2.13 0.83 0.48
CA ILE A 208 -2.41 1.21 -0.92
C ILE A 208 -2.87 -0.02 -1.72
N LEU A 209 -2.13 -1.13 -1.63
CA LEU A 209 -2.45 -2.37 -2.35
C LEU A 209 -3.76 -2.97 -1.88
N PHE A 210 -4.00 -3.00 -0.56
CA PHE A 210 -5.23 -3.53 0.00
C PHE A 210 -6.46 -2.74 -0.51
N ILE A 211 -6.41 -1.41 -0.49
CA ILE A 211 -7.48 -0.56 -1.03
C ILE A 211 -7.67 -0.80 -2.53
N TYR A 212 -6.59 -0.88 -3.30
CA TYR A 212 -6.67 -1.15 -4.73
C TYR A 212 -7.38 -2.49 -5.02
N VAL A 213 -7.02 -3.55 -4.31
CA VAL A 213 -7.60 -4.88 -4.47
C VAL A 213 -9.08 -4.90 -4.06
N LYS A 214 -9.44 -4.21 -2.98
CA LYS A 214 -10.83 -4.04 -2.55
C LYS A 214 -11.70 -3.35 -3.61
N LEU A 215 -11.13 -2.39 -4.34
CA LEU A 215 -11.80 -1.70 -5.44
C LEU A 215 -11.84 -2.51 -6.75
N ASN A 216 -10.98 -3.53 -6.88
CA ASN A 216 -10.83 -4.34 -8.10
C ASN A 216 -10.98 -5.85 -7.79
N PRO A 217 -12.14 -6.32 -7.27
CA PRO A 217 -12.31 -7.70 -6.83
C PRO A 217 -12.20 -8.74 -7.96
N GLY A 218 -12.42 -8.34 -9.22
CA GLY A 218 -12.25 -9.22 -10.39
C GLY A 218 -10.78 -9.52 -10.73
N GLN A 219 -9.86 -8.65 -10.32
CA GLN A 219 -8.42 -8.84 -10.50
C GLN A 219 -7.78 -9.51 -9.27
N GLY A 220 -8.18 -9.07 -8.07
CA GLY A 220 -7.54 -9.51 -6.84
C GLY A 220 -6.11 -8.98 -6.68
N TYR A 221 -5.37 -9.54 -5.73
CA TYR A 221 -3.93 -9.32 -5.60
C TYR A 221 -3.16 -10.35 -6.43
N VAL A 222 -2.08 -9.92 -7.07
CA VAL A 222 -1.13 -10.79 -7.76
C VAL A 222 0.29 -10.44 -7.32
N GLN A 223 1.08 -11.46 -6.98
CA GLN A 223 2.48 -11.29 -6.60
C GLN A 223 3.24 -10.52 -7.69
N GLY A 224 4.01 -9.51 -7.27
CA GLY A 224 4.71 -8.58 -8.17
C GLY A 224 4.06 -7.19 -8.25
N MET A 225 2.78 -7.05 -7.90
CA MET A 225 2.14 -5.73 -7.80
C MET A 225 2.85 -4.83 -6.77
N ASN A 226 3.38 -5.41 -5.69
CA ASN A 226 4.21 -4.71 -4.70
C ASN A 226 5.49 -4.12 -5.30
N GLU A 227 6.10 -4.78 -6.27
CA GLU A 227 7.32 -4.30 -6.94
C GLU A 227 7.04 -3.15 -7.91
N ILE A 228 5.80 -3.02 -8.40
CA ILE A 228 5.37 -1.90 -9.25
C ILE A 228 5.11 -0.65 -8.40
N ILE A 229 4.38 -0.80 -7.29
CA ILE A 229 4.06 0.34 -6.42
C ILE A 229 5.28 0.85 -5.65
N GLY A 230 6.24 -0.01 -5.32
CA GLY A 230 7.44 0.36 -4.55
C GLY A 230 8.20 1.56 -5.12
N PRO A 231 8.63 1.55 -6.41
CA PRO A 231 9.31 2.69 -7.03
C PRO A 231 8.47 3.96 -7.12
N ILE A 232 7.15 3.85 -7.32
CA ILE A 232 6.23 4.99 -7.38
C ILE A 232 6.18 5.66 -6.00
N TYR A 233 5.90 4.86 -4.97
CA TYR A 233 5.83 5.33 -3.60
C TYR A 233 7.15 5.92 -3.12
N TYR A 234 8.27 5.21 -3.35
CA TYR A 234 9.60 5.71 -3.01
C TYR A 234 9.88 7.07 -3.65
N THR A 235 9.50 7.26 -4.92
CA THR A 235 9.71 8.52 -5.64
C THR A 235 8.97 9.70 -5.01
N PHE A 236 7.73 9.50 -4.55
CA PHE A 236 6.93 10.57 -3.96
C PHE A 236 7.24 10.79 -2.48
N ALA A 237 7.48 9.72 -1.72
CA ALA A 237 7.80 9.79 -0.30
C ALA A 237 9.24 10.27 -0.03
N SER A 238 10.15 10.16 -1.01
CA SER A 238 11.51 10.71 -0.93
C SER A 238 11.65 12.09 -1.61
N ASP A 239 10.53 12.76 -1.94
CA ASP A 239 10.56 14.05 -2.62
C ASP A 239 11.17 15.15 -1.74
N SER A 240 11.86 16.13 -2.33
CA SER A 240 12.39 17.28 -1.57
C SER A 240 11.32 18.18 -0.94
N ASN A 241 10.08 18.15 -1.45
CA ASN A 241 8.97 18.95 -0.96
C ASN A 241 8.17 18.19 0.11
N PRO A 242 8.11 18.68 1.36
CA PRO A 242 7.34 18.09 2.45
C PRO A 242 5.86 17.85 2.11
N ASP A 243 5.23 18.75 1.35
CA ASP A 243 3.82 18.61 0.96
C ASP A 243 3.62 17.42 0.01
N CYS A 244 4.62 17.13 -0.84
CA CYS A 244 4.60 15.96 -1.71
C CYS A 244 4.77 14.68 -0.89
N GLN A 245 5.65 14.68 0.12
CA GLN A 245 5.85 13.54 1.00
C GLN A 245 4.58 13.22 1.82
N ALA A 246 3.94 14.26 2.37
CA ALA A 246 2.71 14.13 3.18
C ALA A 246 1.55 13.49 2.41
N HIS A 247 1.51 13.68 1.09
CA HIS A 247 0.48 13.12 0.22
C HIS A 247 0.98 11.97 -0.66
N ALA A 248 2.19 11.46 -0.39
CA ALA A 248 2.82 10.43 -1.21
C ALA A 248 1.97 9.17 -1.33
N GLU A 249 1.27 8.79 -0.26
CA GLU A 249 0.38 7.63 -0.26
C GLU A 249 -0.76 7.76 -1.29
N ALA A 250 -1.53 8.84 -1.20
CA ALA A 250 -2.67 9.09 -2.09
C ALA A 250 -2.23 9.29 -3.55
N ASP A 251 -1.15 10.06 -3.75
CA ASP A 251 -0.61 10.31 -5.10
C ASP A 251 -0.10 9.01 -5.74
N SER A 252 0.51 8.12 -4.94
CA SER A 252 0.97 6.80 -5.39
C SER A 252 -0.19 5.89 -5.78
N PHE A 253 -1.27 5.88 -4.98
CA PHE A 253 -2.45 5.07 -5.27
C PHE A 253 -3.04 5.39 -6.65
N TRP A 254 -3.18 6.67 -7.00
CA TRP A 254 -3.75 7.06 -8.29
C TRP A 254 -2.81 6.80 -9.46
N CYS A 255 -1.51 7.11 -9.30
CA CYS A 255 -0.50 6.78 -10.31
C CYS A 255 -0.43 5.27 -10.58
N PHE A 256 -0.50 4.47 -9.52
CA PHE A 256 -0.55 3.02 -9.59
C PHE A 256 -1.82 2.52 -10.26
N THR A 257 -2.98 3.06 -9.89
CA THR A 257 -4.27 2.66 -10.46
C THR A 257 -4.31 2.91 -11.97
N ASN A 258 -3.82 4.07 -12.40
CA ASN A 258 -3.73 4.40 -13.82
C ASN A 258 -2.77 3.47 -14.57
N LEU A 259 -1.59 3.22 -14.00
CA LEU A 259 -0.63 2.29 -14.60
C LEU A 259 -1.23 0.88 -14.72
N MET A 260 -1.81 0.38 -13.63
CA MET A 260 -2.46 -0.92 -13.60
C MET A 260 -3.60 -1.01 -14.61
N SER A 261 -4.32 0.07 -14.90
CA SER A 261 -5.36 0.06 -15.94
C SER A 261 -4.81 -0.24 -17.35
N GLU A 262 -3.55 0.12 -17.63
CA GLU A 262 -2.89 -0.13 -18.92
C GLU A 262 -2.25 -1.53 -19.00
N ILE A 263 -1.80 -2.07 -17.87
CA ILE A 263 -1.05 -3.34 -17.82
C ILE A 263 -1.82 -4.49 -17.16
N ARG A 264 -3.11 -4.28 -16.85
CA ARG A 264 -3.97 -5.22 -16.10
C ARG A 264 -3.95 -6.62 -16.70
N ASP A 265 -3.96 -6.71 -18.03
CA ASP A 265 -4.09 -7.97 -18.74
C ASP A 265 -2.93 -8.93 -18.43
N ASN A 266 -1.73 -8.40 -18.13
CA ASN A 266 -0.56 -9.17 -17.69
C ASN A 266 -0.73 -9.82 -16.30
N PHE A 267 -1.74 -9.40 -15.54
CA PHE A 267 -2.03 -9.91 -14.20
C PHE A 267 -3.26 -10.81 -14.18
N ILE A 268 -3.91 -11.02 -15.33
CA ILE A 268 -5.08 -11.89 -15.45
C ILE A 268 -4.65 -13.12 -16.25
N LYS A 269 -4.61 -14.28 -15.59
CA LYS A 269 -4.11 -15.54 -16.20
C LYS A 269 -4.70 -15.86 -17.58
N HIS A 270 -5.97 -15.52 -17.81
CA HIS A 270 -6.65 -15.79 -19.08
C HIS A 270 -6.56 -14.65 -20.12
N LEU A 271 -5.94 -13.52 -19.77
CA LEU A 271 -5.70 -12.38 -20.66
C LEU A 271 -4.20 -12.13 -20.89
N ASP A 272 -3.33 -12.88 -20.21
CA ASP A 272 -1.89 -12.78 -20.38
C ASP A 272 -1.42 -13.60 -21.59
N ASP A 273 -1.30 -12.93 -22.73
CA ASP A 273 -0.81 -13.50 -24.00
C ASP A 273 0.73 -13.53 -24.09
N THR A 274 1.46 -13.19 -23.01
CA THR A 274 2.92 -13.13 -23.04
C THR A 274 3.57 -14.51 -22.92
N VAL A 275 4.64 -14.74 -23.68
CA VAL A 275 5.38 -16.04 -23.74
C VAL A 275 6.01 -16.43 -22.40
N CYS A 276 6.14 -15.49 -21.46
CA CYS A 276 6.68 -15.68 -20.13
C CYS A 276 5.68 -15.28 -19.02
N GLY A 277 4.39 -15.23 -19.39
CA GLY A 277 3.32 -14.76 -18.54
C GLY A 277 2.90 -15.74 -17.44
N ILE A 278 1.95 -15.32 -16.63
CA ILE A 278 1.27 -16.17 -15.62
C ILE A 278 0.26 -17.15 -16.26
N GLY A 279 0.09 -17.05 -17.59
CA GLY A 279 -0.81 -17.83 -18.44
C GLY A 279 -0.49 -19.31 -18.62
N GLU A 280 0.75 -19.75 -18.40
CA GLU A 280 1.16 -21.16 -18.55
C GLU A 280 0.85 -22.04 -17.33
#